data_AF-A0A444JZ33-F1
#
_entry.id   AF-A0A444JZ33-F1
#
_cell.length_a   1.000
_cell.length_b   1.000
_cell.length_c   1.000
_cell.angle_alpha   90.00
_cell.angle_beta   90.00
_cell.angle_gamma   90.00
#
_symmetry.space_group_name_H-M   'P 1'
#
loop_
_entity.id
_entity.type
_entity.pdbx_description
1 polymer ?
#
loop_
_entity_poly.entity_id
_entity_poly.type
_entity_poly.pdbx_seq_one_letter_code
_entity_poly.pdbx_strand_id
1 'polypeptide(L)' 'LPEHWRSQAFVAVAARRGIAITPSSAFAVSPGHAPNAVRLALAAPPIERLEEALRTLAGMLHASEQDFAFVE' A
#
# COMPACT_ATOMS: atom_id res chain seq x y z
N LEU A 1 -5.27 -7.73 0.79
CA LEU A 1 -4.59 -7.42 -0.47
C LEU A 1 -4.77 -8.60 -1.41
N PRO A 2 -4.82 -8.38 -2.74
CA PRO A 2 -4.76 -9.45 -3.73
C PRO A 2 -3.58 -10.40 -3.46
N GLU A 3 -3.70 -11.66 -3.88
CA GLU A 3 -2.72 -12.70 -3.57
C GLU A 3 -1.31 -12.37 -4.08
N HIS A 4 -1.22 -11.72 -5.25
CA HIS A 4 0.05 -11.28 -5.83
C HIS A 4 0.76 -10.15 -5.06
N TRP A 5 0.07 -9.51 -4.11
CA TRP A 5 0.65 -8.47 -3.27
C TRP A 5 1.04 -9.01 -1.90
N ARG A 6 2.24 -8.65 -1.44
CA ARG A 6 2.62 -8.69 -0.03
C ARG A 6 2.51 -7.29 0.58
N SER A 7 2.08 -7.20 1.84
CA SER A 7 1.87 -5.91 2.52
C SER A 7 3.09 -4.99 2.50
N GLN A 8 4.29 -5.51 2.79
CA GLN A 8 5.52 -4.72 2.75
C GLN A 8 5.89 -4.26 1.34
N ALA A 9 5.75 -5.11 0.32
CA ALA A 9 6.01 -4.76 -1.07
C ALA A 9 5.04 -3.67 -1.56
N PHE A 10 3.75 -3.83 -1.26
CA PHE A 10 2.72 -2.83 -1.61
C PHE A 10 3.01 -1.46 -0.97
N VAL A 11 3.43 -1.44 0.31
CA VAL A 11 3.85 -0.21 1.01
C VAL A 11 5.08 0.41 0.36
N ALA A 12 6.08 -0.37 -0.04
CA ALA A 12 7.27 0.13 -0.70
C ALA A 12 6.95 0.79 -2.06
N VAL A 13 6.08 0.16 -2.85
CA VAL A 13 5.64 0.67 -4.15
C VAL A 13 4.76 1.93 -4.00
N ALA A 14 3.93 2.00 -2.95
CA ALA A 14 3.14 3.18 -2.60
C ALA A 14 4.03 4.36 -2.16
N ALA A 15 5.08 4.08 -1.37
CA ALA A 15 6.02 5.10 -0.92
C ALA A 15 6.78 5.75 -2.09
N ARG A 16 7.17 4.96 -3.11
CA ARG A 16 7.76 5.48 -4.36
C ARG A 16 6.82 6.41 -5.14
N ARG A 17 5.51 6.33 -4.88
CA ARG A 17 4.46 7.19 -5.45
C ARG A 17 4.05 8.35 -4.53
N GLY A 18 4.81 8.57 -3.45
CA GLY A 18 4.52 9.63 -2.48
C GLY A 18 3.35 9.34 -1.54
N ILE A 19 2.93 8.07 -1.41
CA ILE A 19 1.79 7.67 -0.57
C ILE A 19 2.31 6.86 0.62
N ALA A 20 2.22 7.44 1.82
CA ALA A 20 2.56 6.76 3.06
C ALA A 20 1.37 5.93 3.58
N ILE A 21 1.58 4.62 3.74
CA ILE A 21 0.63 3.67 4.32
C ILE A 21 1.35 2.72 5.27
N THR A 22 0.63 2.14 6.23
CA THR A 22 1.25 1.27 7.24
C THR A 22 0.98 -0.21 6.93
N PRO A 23 2.00 -1.09 6.88
CA PRO A 23 1.77 -2.53 6.73
C PRO A 23 1.08 -3.10 7.96
N SER A 24 0.29 -4.17 7.77
CA SER A 24 -0.35 -4.91 8.86
C SER A 24 0.63 -5.45 9.92
N SER A 25 1.88 -5.72 9.54
CA SER A 25 2.91 -6.23 10.45
C SER A 25 3.23 -5.27 11.59
N ALA A 26 3.01 -3.96 11.41
CA ALA A 26 3.16 -2.97 12.48
C ALA A 26 2.12 -3.14 13.61
N PHE A 27 1.06 -3.92 13.38
CA PHE A 27 -0.04 -4.15 14.33
C PHE A 27 -0.12 -5.61 14.78
N ALA A 28 0.75 -6.49 14.29
CA ALA A 28 0.76 -7.90 14.68
C ALA A 28 1.57 -8.07 15.97
N VAL A 29 0.96 -8.68 16.99
CA VAL A 29 1.64 -9.00 18.26
C VAL A 29 2.69 -10.10 18.05
N SER A 30 2.34 -11.12 17.26
CA SER A 30 3.23 -12.22 16.91
C SER A 30 3.84 -12.02 15.52
N PRO A 31 5.18 -12.03 15.36
CA PRO A 31 5.82 -12.00 14.06
C PRO A 31 5.30 -13.13 13.14
N GLY A 32 5.23 -12.84 11.83
CA GLY A 32 4.75 -13.81 10.83
C GLY A 32 3.23 -14.05 10.78
N HIS A 33 2.46 -13.53 11.73
CA HIS A 33 1.01 -13.74 11.81
C HIS A 33 0.18 -12.53 11.35
N ALA A 34 0.81 -11.54 10.71
CA ALA A 34 0.12 -10.38 10.20
C ALA A 34 -0.76 -10.75 8.98
N PRO A 35 -2.02 -10.29 8.91
CA PRO A 35 -2.85 -10.53 7.73
C PRO A 35 -2.25 -9.85 6.50
N ASN A 36 -2.55 -10.32 5.29
CA ASN A 36 -2.10 -9.66 4.06
C ASN A 36 -2.89 -8.36 3.80
N ALA A 37 -2.60 -7.31 4.55
CA ALA A 37 -3.36 -6.07 4.61
C ALA A 37 -2.47 -4.85 4.90
N VAL A 38 -3.04 -3.67 4.72
CA VAL A 38 -2.46 -2.37 5.08
C VAL A 38 -3.49 -1.55 5.84
N ARG A 39 -3.03 -0.60 6.65
CA ARG A 39 -3.88 0.38 7.32
C ARG A 39 -3.79 1.72 6.58
N LEU A 40 -4.95 2.32 6.30
CA LEU A 40 -5.07 3.68 5.76
C LEU A 40 -5.45 4.64 6.88
N ALA A 41 -4.72 5.75 7.00
CA ALA A 41 -5.08 6.87 7.87
C ALA A 41 -5.62 8.01 6.99
N LEU A 42 -6.93 8.28 7.09
CA LEU A 42 -7.63 9.15 6.15
C LEU A 42 -7.72 10.62 6.61
N ALA A 43 -7.35 10.91 7.86
CA ALA A 43 -7.62 12.20 8.49
C ALA A 43 -6.62 13.32 8.14
N ALA A 44 -5.42 12.98 7.67
CA ALA A 44 -4.33 13.95 7.49
C ALA A 44 -4.39 14.76 6.17
N PRO A 45 -4.62 14.16 4.98
CA PRO A 45 -4.63 14.90 3.73
C PRO A 45 -5.96 15.64 3.47
N PRO A 46 -5.96 16.74 2.69
CA PRO A 46 -7.18 17.30 2.09
C PRO A 46 -7.93 16.24 1.26
N ILE A 47 -9.25 16.40 1.12
CA ILE A 47 -10.11 15.39 0.48
C ILE A 47 -9.72 15.11 -0.97
N GLU A 48 -9.27 16.13 -1.70
CA GLU A 48 -8.84 16.02 -3.10
C GLU A 48 -7.55 15.18 -3.20
N ARG A 49 -6.58 15.46 -2.31
CA ARG A 49 -5.33 14.70 -2.23
C ARG A 49 -5.58 13.25 -1.78
N LEU A 50 -6.57 13.06 -0.90
CA LEU A 50 -7.01 11.73 -0.46
C LEU A 50 -7.61 10.95 -1.62
N GLU A 51 -8.48 11.56 -2.42
CA GLU A 51 -9.08 10.93 -3.60
C GLU A 51 -7.99 10.48 -4.59
N GLU A 52 -7.06 11.36 -4.95
CA GLU A 52 -5.95 11.02 -5.85
C GLU A 52 -5.09 9.86 -5.31
N ALA A 53 -4.79 9.87 -4.01
CA ALA A 53 -4.03 8.79 -3.37
C ALA A 53 -4.80 7.47 -3.42
N LEU A 54 -6.10 7.46 -3.10
CA LEU A 54 -6.92 6.25 -3.11
C LEU A 54 -7.10 5.69 -4.53
N ARG A 55 -7.25 6.55 -5.56
CA ARG A 55 -7.27 6.12 -6.97
C ARG A 55 -5.96 5.48 -7.38
N THR A 56 -4.82 6.05 -6.96
CA THR A 56 -3.49 5.49 -7.22
C THR A 56 -3.34 4.11 -6.57
N LEU A 57 -3.73 3.97 -5.30
CA LEU A 57 -3.70 2.69 -4.59
C LEU A 57 -4.63 1.66 -5.24
N ALA A 58 -5.82 2.06 -5.68
CA ALA A 58 -6.75 1.17 -6.39
C ALA A 58 -6.14 0.65 -7.70
N GLY A 59 -5.50 1.52 -8.49
CA GLY A 59 -4.78 1.12 -9.70
C GLY A 59 -3.67 0.10 -9.42
N MET A 60 -2.93 0.28 -8.32
CA MET A 60 -1.90 -0.68 -7.89
C MET A 60 -2.48 -2.06 -7.54
N LEU A 61 -3.70 -2.15 -6.99
CA LEU A 61 -4.32 -3.44 -6.64
C LEU A 61 -4.65 -4.30 -7.87
N HIS A 62 -4.75 -3.69 -9.05
CA HIS A 62 -5.04 -4.40 -10.30
C HIS A 62 -3.78 -4.74 -11.11
N ALA A 63 -2.62 -4.20 -10.72
CA ALA A 63 -1.34 -4.40 -11.39
C ALA A 63 -0.42 -5.29 -10.53
N SER A 64 0.49 -6.00 -11.19
CA SER A 64 1.49 -6.82 -10.52
C SER A 64 2.67 -5.98 -10.05
N GLU A 65 3.44 -6.45 -9.06
CA GLU A 65 4.68 -5.78 -8.63
C GLU A 65 5.67 -5.59 -9.79
N GLN A 66 5.71 -6.55 -10.73
CA GLN A 66 6.58 -6.52 -11.90
C GLN A 66 6.29 -5.32 -12.80
N ASP A 67 5.03 -4.90 -12.92
CA ASP A 67 4.63 -3.70 -13.68
C ASP A 67 5.24 -2.40 -13.10
N PHE A 68 5.75 -2.46 -11.86
CA PHE A 68 6.31 -1.33 -11.14
C PHE A 68 7.81 -1.45 -10.85
N ALA A 69 8.44 -2.58 -11.22
CA ALA A 69 9.86 -2.84 -11.00
C ALA A 69 10.78 -2.26 -12.09
N PHE A 70 10.23 -1.80 -13.22
CA PHE A 70 10.98 -1.38 -14.41
C PHE A 70 11.15 0.14 -14.60
N VAL A 71 11.09 0.93 -13.53
CA VAL A 71 11.37 2.38 -13.61
C VAL A 71 12.60 2.66 -12.75
N GLU A 72 13.77 2.68 -13.40
CA GLU A 72 15.05 3.18 -12.87
C GLU A 72 15.20 4.67 -13.20
#